data_AF-A0A6C0AXI7-F1
#
_entry.id   AF-A0A6C0AXI7-F1
#
_cell.length_a   1.000
_cell.length_b   1.000
_cell.length_c   1.000
_cell.angle_alpha   90.00
_cell.angle_beta   90.00
_cell.angle_gamma   90.00
#
_symmetry.space_group_name_H-M   'P 1'
#
loop_
_entity.id
_entity.type
_entity.pdbx_description
1 polymer ?
#
loop_
_entity_poly.entity_id
_entity_poly.type
_entity_poly.pdbx_seq_one_letter_code
_entity_poly.pdbx_strand_id
1 'polypeptide(L)'
;MDAHVLTFATHNEGTFKDIVNNKYNIPIKVLGYGEKWTGFRMKFEYVYDYIQNLNDNEIVFFLDGFDSYINGDLNVAIERFLNMNEKVVFSLQSIDSPTFPIKLNEILVKTSFGECYDNLIANSGLYVGYVKYLKILLKDAIVQKCNDDQRNVNDLCKKYDFIKIDKKNKIFKNISNIKDLNKTNAIFVQFPGAQSFNRTTRAIFEYTQFFFKYYVLLFLIILILIFVYIKKPFYYYLVTLLIYFLLLFNSDMSCL
;
A
#
# COMPACT_ATOMS: atom_id res chain seq x y z
N MET A 1 3.51 -1.92 -29.04
CA MET A 1 3.73 -2.55 -27.73
C MET A 1 2.70 -1.97 -26.82
N ASP A 2 1.85 -2.82 -26.29
CA ASP A 2 0.63 -2.37 -25.63
C ASP A 2 0.87 -2.31 -24.13
N ALA A 3 0.59 -1.13 -23.56
CA ALA A 3 0.74 -0.85 -22.14
C ALA A 3 -0.63 -0.51 -21.57
N HIS A 4 -0.96 -1.13 -20.45
CA HIS A 4 -2.20 -0.88 -19.72
C HIS A 4 -1.88 -0.11 -18.46
N VAL A 5 -2.69 0.92 -18.16
CA VAL A 5 -2.61 1.62 -16.89
C VAL A 5 -3.86 1.30 -16.09
N LEU A 6 -3.66 0.63 -14.96
CA LEU A 6 -4.70 0.11 -14.11
C LEU A 6 -4.77 0.90 -12.81
N THR A 7 -5.98 0.99 -12.27
CA THR A 7 -6.20 1.44 -10.90
C THR A 7 -7.27 0.59 -10.23
N PHE A 8 -7.16 0.44 -8.92
CA PHE A 8 -8.22 -0.17 -8.11
C PHE A 8 -8.92 0.92 -7.28
N ALA A 9 -10.23 0.99 -7.41
CA ALA A 9 -11.07 1.94 -6.67
C ALA A 9 -12.48 1.40 -6.54
N THR A 10 -13.01 1.37 -5.31
CA THR A 10 -14.38 0.91 -5.04
C THR A 10 -15.44 1.99 -5.23
N HIS A 11 -15.06 3.26 -5.16
CA HIS A 11 -15.95 4.41 -5.26
C HIS A 11 -15.15 5.68 -5.56
N ASN A 12 -15.81 6.84 -5.61
CA ASN A 12 -15.11 8.12 -5.77
C ASN A 12 -14.57 8.62 -4.43
N GLU A 13 -13.25 8.59 -4.25
CA GLU A 13 -12.56 9.16 -3.10
C GLU A 13 -11.20 9.74 -3.52
N GLY A 14 -10.70 10.74 -2.79
CA GLY A 14 -9.36 11.28 -2.98
C GLY A 14 -9.09 11.75 -4.42
N THR A 15 -7.98 11.28 -4.99
CA THR A 15 -7.50 11.67 -6.33
C THR A 15 -8.10 10.86 -7.48
N PHE A 16 -9.05 9.95 -7.21
CA PHE A 16 -9.60 9.04 -8.22
C PHE A 16 -10.07 9.75 -9.49
N LYS A 17 -10.83 10.84 -9.34
CA LYS A 17 -11.33 11.62 -10.48
C LYS A 17 -10.20 12.27 -11.28
N ASP A 18 -9.13 12.68 -10.61
CA ASP A 18 -7.97 13.31 -11.26
C ASP A 18 -7.15 12.29 -12.05
N ILE A 19 -7.06 11.04 -11.56
CA ILE A 19 -6.41 9.94 -12.28
C ILE A 19 -7.22 9.58 -13.52
N VAL A 20 -8.53 9.34 -13.38
CA VAL A 20 -9.39 8.91 -14.50
C VAL A 20 -9.53 10.01 -15.56
N ASN A 21 -9.58 11.28 -15.16
CA ASN A 21 -9.68 12.43 -16.05
C ASN A 21 -8.33 13.16 -16.21
N ASN A 22 -7.22 12.41 -16.21
CA ASN A 22 -5.89 13.01 -16.23
C ASN A 22 -5.65 13.86 -17.48
N LYS A 23 -4.90 14.95 -17.32
CA LYS A 23 -4.56 15.91 -18.39
C LYS A 23 -3.68 15.36 -19.52
N TYR A 24 -3.13 14.15 -19.34
CA TYR A 24 -2.27 13.48 -20.32
C TYR A 24 -3.06 12.54 -21.24
N ASN A 25 -4.39 12.47 -21.07
CA ASN A 25 -5.29 11.60 -21.83
C ASN A 25 -4.86 10.13 -21.80
N ILE A 26 -4.24 9.69 -20.70
CA ILE A 26 -3.85 8.29 -20.50
C ILE A 26 -5.13 7.49 -20.19
N PRO A 27 -5.50 6.48 -20.99
CA PRO A 27 -6.64 5.62 -20.68
C PRO A 27 -6.39 4.83 -19.40
N ILE A 28 -7.28 4.97 -18.42
CA ILE A 28 -7.19 4.26 -17.14
C ILE A 28 -8.26 3.17 -17.07
N LYS A 29 -7.84 1.92 -16.88
CA LYS A 29 -8.74 0.83 -16.56
C LYS A 29 -9.01 0.82 -15.06
N VAL A 30 -10.24 1.13 -14.68
CA VAL A 30 -10.70 1.06 -13.29
C VAL A 30 -11.18 -0.35 -12.97
N LEU A 31 -10.68 -0.90 -11.86
CA LEU A 31 -11.04 -2.21 -11.32
C LEU A 31 -11.75 -2.06 -9.97
N GLY A 32 -12.72 -2.94 -9.70
CA GLY A 32 -13.41 -3.02 -8.40
C GLY A 32 -14.45 -1.93 -8.12
N TYR A 33 -14.83 -1.10 -9.10
CA TYR A 33 -15.78 -0.01 -8.88
C TYR A 33 -17.17 -0.52 -8.50
N GLY A 34 -17.73 -0.02 -7.40
CA GLY A 34 -18.99 -0.46 -6.81
C GLY A 34 -18.86 -1.63 -5.84
N GLU A 35 -17.69 -2.26 -5.75
CA GLU A 35 -17.46 -3.42 -4.88
C GLU A 35 -17.25 -3.00 -3.43
N LYS A 36 -17.59 -3.90 -2.50
CA LYS A 36 -17.31 -3.69 -1.07
C LYS A 36 -15.83 -3.93 -0.80
N TRP A 37 -15.16 -2.97 -0.15
CA TRP A 37 -13.79 -3.15 0.33
C TRP A 37 -13.71 -4.25 1.40
N THR A 38 -12.84 -5.24 1.17
CA THR A 38 -12.57 -6.34 2.10
C THR A 38 -11.10 -6.43 2.54
N GLY A 39 -10.22 -5.59 1.98
CA GLY A 39 -8.83 -5.48 2.39
C GLY A 39 -7.87 -5.28 1.23
N PHE A 40 -6.61 -5.03 1.58
CA PHE A 40 -5.54 -4.69 0.64
C PHE A 40 -5.34 -5.72 -0.48
N ARG A 41 -5.43 -7.02 -0.17
CA ARG A 41 -5.31 -8.11 -1.17
C ARG A 41 -6.23 -7.94 -2.39
N MET A 42 -7.42 -7.35 -2.23
CA MET A 42 -8.37 -7.18 -3.33
C MET A 42 -7.73 -6.54 -4.57
N LYS A 43 -6.82 -5.57 -4.38
CA LYS A 43 -6.21 -4.91 -5.53
C LYS A 43 -5.40 -5.89 -6.39
N PHE A 44 -4.70 -6.83 -5.76
CA PHE A 44 -3.93 -7.84 -6.47
C PHE A 44 -4.82 -8.89 -7.11
N GLU A 45 -5.90 -9.31 -6.45
CA GLU A 45 -6.90 -10.24 -7.02
C GLU A 45 -7.47 -9.68 -8.33
N TYR A 46 -7.95 -8.43 -8.30
CA TYR A 46 -8.56 -7.81 -9.48
C TYR A 46 -7.55 -7.57 -10.60
N VAL A 47 -6.31 -7.18 -10.27
CA VAL A 47 -5.26 -7.05 -11.29
C VAL A 47 -4.90 -8.42 -11.86
N TYR A 48 -4.75 -9.45 -11.03
CA TYR A 48 -4.43 -10.80 -11.47
C TYR A 48 -5.48 -11.36 -12.41
N ASP A 49 -6.77 -11.18 -12.09
CA ASP A 49 -7.89 -11.60 -12.94
C ASP A 49 -7.88 -10.86 -14.28
N TYR A 50 -7.67 -9.54 -14.27
CA TYR A 50 -7.61 -8.73 -15.48
C TYR A 50 -6.50 -9.20 -16.44
N ILE A 51 -5.30 -9.49 -15.92
CA ILE A 51 -4.13 -9.80 -16.75
C ILE A 51 -4.11 -11.24 -17.29
N GLN A 52 -5.02 -12.13 -16.86
CA GLN A 52 -4.99 -13.55 -17.29
C GLN A 52 -4.99 -13.72 -18.81
N ASN A 53 -5.81 -12.93 -19.50
CA ASN A 53 -6.00 -13.02 -20.94
C ASN A 53 -5.08 -12.10 -21.75
N LEU A 54 -4.23 -11.31 -21.10
CA LEU A 54 -3.28 -10.44 -21.78
C LEU A 54 -2.05 -11.22 -22.25
N ASN A 55 -1.42 -10.75 -23.32
CA ASN A 55 -0.18 -11.31 -23.83
C ASN A 55 0.95 -11.10 -22.81
N ASP A 56 1.77 -12.12 -22.64
CA ASP A 56 2.88 -12.14 -21.69
C ASP A 56 3.91 -11.02 -21.87
N ASN A 57 4.03 -10.47 -23.08
CA ASN A 57 4.94 -9.37 -23.43
C ASN A 57 4.34 -7.97 -23.25
N GLU A 58 3.03 -7.87 -22.94
CA GLU A 58 2.41 -6.59 -22.62
C GLU A 58 2.88 -6.05 -21.27
N ILE A 59 2.77 -4.73 -21.08
CA ILE A 59 3.20 -4.04 -19.88
C ILE A 59 1.98 -3.54 -19.11
N VAL A 60 2.00 -3.69 -17.80
CA VAL A 60 0.95 -3.20 -16.92
C VAL A 60 1.58 -2.26 -15.90
N PHE A 61 1.10 -1.02 -15.88
CA PHE A 61 1.31 -0.07 -14.80
C PHE A 61 0.11 -0.12 -13.87
N PHE A 62 0.35 -0.12 -12.56
CA PHE A 62 -0.68 -0.01 -11.54
C PHE A 62 -0.46 1.23 -10.69
N LEU A 63 -1.57 1.90 -10.37
CA LEU A 63 -1.65 3.10 -9.55
C LEU A 63 -2.74 2.94 -8.49
N ASP A 64 -2.44 3.19 -7.22
CA ASP A 64 -3.47 3.29 -6.17
C ASP A 64 -4.47 4.41 -6.52
N GLY A 65 -5.76 4.09 -6.44
CA GLY A 65 -6.81 4.94 -7.02
C GLY A 65 -7.19 6.18 -6.22
N PHE A 66 -6.81 6.27 -4.94
CA PHE A 66 -7.27 7.35 -4.05
C PHE A 66 -6.19 8.38 -3.68
N ASP A 67 -4.92 8.07 -3.91
CA ASP A 67 -3.81 8.93 -3.51
C ASP A 67 -2.66 8.97 -4.52
N SER A 68 -2.92 8.65 -5.79
CA SER A 68 -1.95 8.78 -6.89
C SER A 68 -2.25 9.95 -7.82
N TYR A 69 -1.22 10.42 -8.52
CA TYR A 69 -1.23 11.49 -9.50
C TYR A 69 -0.43 11.08 -10.74
N ILE A 70 -0.88 11.56 -11.89
CA ILE A 70 -0.17 11.43 -13.16
C ILE A 70 0.46 12.79 -13.47
N ASN A 71 1.77 12.78 -13.65
CA ASN A 71 2.63 13.97 -13.79
C ASN A 71 3.47 13.95 -15.08
N GLY A 72 3.21 13.02 -15.99
CA GLY A 72 3.88 12.97 -17.29
C GLY A 72 3.24 12.00 -18.27
N ASP A 73 3.80 11.94 -19.47
CA ASP A 73 3.32 11.11 -20.56
C ASP A 73 3.61 9.61 -20.34
N LEU A 74 2.64 8.76 -20.71
CA LEU A 74 2.79 7.31 -20.63
C LEU A 74 3.98 6.78 -21.45
N ASN A 75 4.21 7.34 -22.64
CA ASN A 75 5.32 6.93 -23.50
C ASN A 75 6.68 7.10 -22.81
N VAL A 76 6.83 8.16 -22.01
CA VAL A 76 8.05 8.40 -21.23
C VAL A 76 8.18 7.38 -20.09
N ALA A 77 7.07 7.00 -19.43
CA ALA A 77 7.10 5.94 -18.43
C ALA A 77 7.49 4.58 -19.04
N ILE A 78 6.92 4.23 -20.21
CA ILE A 78 7.25 3.02 -20.95
C ILE A 78 8.72 3.01 -21.32
N GLU A 79 9.23 4.09 -21.94
CA GLU A 79 10.64 4.19 -22.33
C GLU A 79 11.56 4.03 -21.12
N ARG A 80 11.25 4.70 -20.00
CA ARG A 80 12.02 4.58 -18.77
C ARG A 80 12.02 3.14 -18.24
N PHE A 81 10.89 2.45 -18.26
CA PHE A 81 10.81 1.06 -17.84
C PHE A 81 11.64 0.13 -18.72
N LEU A 82 11.55 0.27 -20.04
CA LEU A 82 12.35 -0.52 -20.98
C LEU A 82 13.85 -0.29 -20.77
N ASN A 83 14.25 0.96 -20.56
CA ASN A 83 15.65 1.34 -20.31
C ASN A 83 16.18 0.86 -18.95
N MET A 84 15.31 0.47 -18.02
CA MET A 84 15.73 -0.20 -16.78
C MET A 84 16.15 -1.66 -17.03
N ASN A 85 15.68 -2.29 -18.11
CA ASN A 85 15.86 -3.71 -18.42
C ASN A 85 15.38 -4.66 -17.29
N GLU A 86 14.39 -4.21 -16.51
CA GLU A 86 13.82 -4.97 -15.39
C GLU A 86 12.51 -5.66 -15.78
N LYS A 87 12.05 -6.60 -14.95
CA LYS A 87 10.84 -7.39 -15.24
C LYS A 87 9.62 -6.88 -14.50
N VAL A 88 9.78 -6.57 -13.22
CA VAL A 88 8.78 -5.94 -12.36
C VAL A 88 9.48 -4.90 -11.50
N VAL A 89 8.93 -3.70 -11.43
CA VAL A 89 9.49 -2.58 -10.68
C VAL A 89 8.39 -1.96 -9.82
N PHE A 90 8.62 -1.94 -8.51
CA PHE A 90 7.80 -1.24 -7.54
C PHE A 90 8.38 0.13 -7.21
N SER A 91 7.55 1.05 -6.75
CA SER A 91 8.02 2.29 -6.15
C SER A 91 8.76 2.04 -4.83
N LEU A 92 9.67 2.95 -4.48
CA LEU A 92 10.36 2.92 -3.20
C LEU A 92 9.46 3.49 -2.10
N GLN A 93 9.25 2.75 -1.01
CA GLN A 93 8.55 3.27 0.17
C GLN A 93 9.28 4.47 0.76
N SER A 94 8.54 5.57 0.98
CA SER A 94 9.08 6.72 1.70
C SER A 94 9.10 6.46 3.20
N ILE A 95 10.20 6.82 3.86
CA ILE A 95 10.31 6.87 5.32
C ILE A 95 10.05 8.27 5.88
N ASP A 96 9.83 9.26 5.01
CA ASP A 96 9.44 10.60 5.43
C ASP A 96 8.00 10.60 5.93
N SER A 97 7.77 11.21 7.08
CA SER A 97 6.45 11.38 7.66
C SER A 97 6.28 12.81 8.19
N PRO A 98 5.13 13.46 7.95
CA PRO A 98 4.84 14.75 8.57
C PRO A 98 4.52 14.60 10.07
N THR A 99 4.27 13.39 10.55
CA THR A 99 3.77 13.11 11.91
C THR A 99 4.85 12.56 12.84
N PHE A 100 5.72 11.69 12.32
CA PHE A 100 6.71 10.98 13.13
C PHE A 100 8.15 11.36 12.73
N PRO A 101 9.09 11.43 13.69
CA PRO A 101 10.52 11.54 13.39
C PRO A 101 10.99 10.40 12.48
N ILE A 102 11.90 10.69 11.55
CA ILE A 102 12.37 9.74 10.50
C ILE A 102 12.74 8.37 11.07
N LYS A 103 13.58 8.32 12.12
CA LYS A 103 14.01 7.05 12.73
C LYS A 103 12.85 6.24 13.32
N LEU A 104 11.87 6.91 13.92
CA LEU A 104 10.69 6.25 14.47
C LEU A 104 9.82 5.72 13.32
N ASN A 105 9.58 6.55 12.30
CA ASN A 105 8.79 6.15 11.15
C ASN A 105 9.42 4.97 10.39
N GLU A 106 10.75 4.96 10.25
CA GLU A 106 11.48 3.84 9.66
C GLU A 106 11.20 2.52 10.40
N ILE A 107 11.25 2.53 11.74
CA ILE A 107 10.92 1.34 12.55
C ILE A 107 9.47 0.90 12.34
N LEU A 108 8.52 1.84 12.34
CA LEU A 108 7.10 1.55 12.16
C LEU A 108 6.83 0.94 10.77
N VAL A 109 7.39 1.53 9.72
CA VAL A 109 7.24 1.08 8.33
C VAL A 109 7.87 -0.30 8.15
N LYS A 110 9.10 -0.54 8.65
CA LYS A 110 9.75 -1.86 8.62
C LYS A 110 8.97 -2.93 9.37
N THR A 111 8.42 -2.58 10.53
CA THR A 111 7.61 -3.50 11.34
C THR A 111 6.32 -3.90 10.61
N SER A 112 5.69 -2.94 9.94
CA SER A 112 4.42 -3.15 9.24
C SER A 112 4.62 -3.93 7.94
N PHE A 113 5.52 -3.47 7.07
CA PHE A 113 5.61 -3.97 5.70
C PHE A 113 6.76 -4.95 5.45
N GLY A 114 7.65 -5.11 6.42
CA GLY A 114 8.88 -5.88 6.23
C GLY A 114 9.84 -5.20 5.26
N GLU A 115 10.96 -5.86 5.01
CA GLU A 115 11.99 -5.42 4.07
C GLU A 115 12.01 -6.38 2.87
N CYS A 116 12.33 -5.81 1.71
CA CYS A 116 12.70 -6.49 0.46
C CYS A 116 14.22 -6.79 0.53
N TYR A 117 14.96 -6.67 -0.58
CA TYR A 117 16.43 -6.77 -0.57
C TYR A 117 17.11 -5.46 -0.16
N ASP A 118 18.37 -5.51 0.27
CA ASP A 118 19.21 -4.35 0.64
C ASP A 118 18.60 -3.39 1.70
N ASN A 119 17.80 -3.89 2.65
CA ASN A 119 17.05 -3.07 3.62
C ASN A 119 16.08 -2.05 2.98
N LEU A 120 15.72 -2.27 1.71
CA LEU A 120 14.74 -1.46 1.01
C LEU A 120 13.35 -2.02 1.23
N ILE A 121 12.35 -1.17 1.02
CA ILE A 121 10.94 -1.54 1.16
C ILE A 121 10.24 -1.13 -0.13
N ALA A 122 9.68 -2.12 -0.82
CA ALA A 122 8.82 -1.88 -1.97
C ALA A 122 7.49 -1.33 -1.47
N ASN A 123 6.98 -0.29 -2.13
CA ASN A 123 5.63 0.19 -1.94
C ASN A 123 4.72 -0.35 -3.05
N SER A 124 3.64 -1.02 -2.66
CA SER A 124 2.73 -1.74 -3.57
C SER A 124 1.70 -0.85 -4.26
N GLY A 125 1.65 0.44 -3.91
CA GLY A 125 0.68 1.38 -4.45
C GLY A 125 1.01 1.83 -5.88
N LEU A 126 2.28 1.76 -6.26
CA LEU A 126 2.73 2.05 -7.62
C LEU A 126 3.71 0.98 -8.11
N TYR A 127 3.42 0.36 -9.25
CA TYR A 127 4.34 -0.59 -9.88
C TYR A 127 4.12 -0.72 -11.39
N VAL A 128 5.11 -1.30 -12.06
CA VAL A 128 5.04 -1.72 -13.46
C VAL A 128 5.65 -3.10 -13.63
N GLY A 129 5.13 -3.89 -14.55
CA GLY A 129 5.81 -5.11 -14.96
C GLY A 129 5.28 -5.67 -16.26
N TYR A 130 6.04 -6.61 -16.83
CA TYR A 130 5.52 -7.45 -17.91
C TYR A 130 4.49 -8.43 -17.38
N VAL A 131 3.40 -8.63 -18.13
CA VAL A 131 2.29 -9.52 -17.78
C VAL A 131 2.77 -10.90 -17.34
N LYS A 132 3.74 -11.49 -18.04
CA LYS A 132 4.34 -12.80 -17.68
C LYS A 132 4.76 -12.88 -16.21
N TYR A 133 5.47 -11.87 -15.73
CA TYR A 133 6.06 -11.86 -14.39
C TYR A 133 5.05 -11.40 -13.34
N LEU A 134 4.13 -10.51 -13.71
CA LEU A 134 3.02 -10.13 -12.84
C LEU A 134 2.08 -11.31 -12.57
N LYS A 135 1.80 -12.17 -13.55
CA LYS A 135 1.05 -13.41 -13.34
C LYS A 135 1.70 -14.30 -12.27
N ILE A 136 3.03 -14.44 -12.29
CA ILE A 136 3.77 -15.24 -11.30
C ILE A 136 3.70 -14.57 -9.92
N LEU A 137 4.04 -13.29 -9.85
CA LEU A 137 4.08 -12.53 -8.60
C LEU A 137 2.71 -12.47 -7.93
N LEU A 138 1.67 -12.04 -8.65
CA LEU A 138 0.35 -11.81 -8.07
C LEU A 138 -0.31 -13.12 -7.64
N LYS A 139 -0.15 -14.21 -8.41
CA LYS A 139 -0.62 -15.54 -8.01
C LYS A 139 -0.07 -15.93 -6.64
N ASP A 140 1.25 -15.78 -6.44
CA ASP A 140 1.90 -16.10 -5.17
C ASP A 140 1.51 -15.11 -4.06
N ALA A 141 1.32 -13.83 -4.38
CA ALA A 141 0.95 -12.79 -3.41
C ALA A 141 -0.47 -12.96 -2.87
N ILE A 142 -1.42 -13.40 -3.71
CA ILE A 142 -2.83 -13.59 -3.34
C ILE A 142 -3.00 -14.81 -2.41
N VAL A 143 -2.22 -15.87 -2.61
CA VAL A 143 -2.35 -17.10 -1.80
C VAL A 143 -1.60 -17.05 -0.46
N GLN A 144 -0.86 -15.97 -0.17
CA GLN A 144 -0.23 -15.81 1.14
C GLN A 144 -1.26 -15.64 2.24
N LYS A 145 -0.91 -16.07 3.46
CA LYS A 145 -1.78 -15.92 4.64
C LYS A 145 -2.12 -14.46 4.93
N CYS A 146 -1.12 -13.58 4.90
CA CYS A 146 -1.26 -12.15 5.16
C CYS A 146 -2.08 -11.47 4.05
N ASN A 147 -3.05 -10.63 4.43
CA ASN A 147 -3.91 -9.91 3.49
C ASN A 147 -3.29 -8.58 3.03
N ASP A 148 -2.23 -8.10 3.68
CA ASP A 148 -1.54 -6.87 3.31
C ASP A 148 -0.69 -7.08 2.05
N ASP A 149 -1.06 -6.39 0.98
CA ASP A 149 -0.45 -6.53 -0.33
C ASP A 149 1.04 -6.13 -0.34
N GLN A 150 1.41 -5.10 0.43
CA GLN A 150 2.76 -4.57 0.49
C GLN A 150 3.66 -5.50 1.28
N ARG A 151 3.17 -6.04 2.40
CA ARG A 151 3.88 -7.07 3.17
C ARG A 151 4.16 -8.30 2.31
N ASN A 152 3.15 -8.77 1.57
CA ASN A 152 3.30 -9.93 0.69
C ASN A 152 4.33 -9.71 -0.42
N VAL A 153 4.37 -8.51 -1.03
CA VAL A 153 5.39 -8.18 -2.04
C VAL A 153 6.79 -8.13 -1.44
N ASN A 154 6.96 -7.49 -0.28
CA ASN A 154 8.28 -7.41 0.36
C ASN A 154 8.82 -8.79 0.76
N ASP A 155 7.94 -9.72 1.16
CA ASP A 155 8.34 -11.10 1.42
C ASP A 155 8.66 -11.87 0.13
N LEU A 156 7.88 -11.71 -0.95
CA LEU A 156 8.17 -12.34 -2.24
C LEU A 156 9.38 -11.77 -2.96
N CYS A 157 9.72 -10.51 -2.70
CA CYS A 157 10.93 -9.88 -3.20
C CYS A 157 12.20 -10.66 -2.80
N LYS A 158 12.20 -11.32 -1.64
CA LYS A 158 13.33 -12.18 -1.19
C LYS A 158 13.41 -13.50 -1.97
N LYS A 159 12.30 -13.93 -2.56
CA LYS A 159 12.18 -15.17 -3.33
C LYS A 159 12.45 -14.96 -4.82
N TYR A 160 12.07 -13.80 -5.36
CA TYR A 160 12.09 -13.53 -6.80
C TYR A 160 13.01 -12.37 -7.16
N ASP A 161 14.15 -12.70 -7.76
CA ASP A 161 15.16 -11.70 -8.19
C ASP A 161 14.65 -10.73 -9.26
N PHE A 162 13.57 -11.07 -9.96
CA PHE A 162 12.98 -10.24 -11.00
C PHE A 162 12.13 -9.06 -10.45
N ILE A 163 11.87 -9.04 -9.14
CA ILE A 163 11.19 -7.95 -8.46
C ILE A 163 12.24 -6.91 -8.07
N LYS A 164 12.09 -5.69 -8.59
CA LYS A 164 12.99 -4.57 -8.30
C LYS A 164 12.25 -3.36 -7.76
N ILE A 165 13.03 -2.41 -7.23
CA ILE A 165 12.54 -1.14 -6.70
C ILE A 165 13.13 0.02 -7.52
N ASP A 166 12.31 0.99 -7.88
CA ASP A 166 12.72 2.25 -8.54
C ASP A 166 13.46 3.18 -7.56
N LYS A 167 14.69 2.80 -7.19
CA LYS A 167 15.52 3.53 -6.20
C LYS A 167 15.80 4.99 -6.62
N LYS A 168 15.76 5.28 -7.92
CA LYS A 168 16.10 6.59 -8.49
C LYS A 168 14.86 7.45 -8.78
N ASN A 169 13.66 6.95 -8.44
CA ASN A 169 12.38 7.60 -8.71
C ASN A 169 12.23 8.03 -10.18
N LYS A 170 12.68 7.18 -11.12
CA LYS A 170 12.61 7.47 -12.55
C LYS A 170 11.18 7.43 -13.07
N ILE A 171 10.38 6.48 -12.61
CA ILE A 171 8.99 6.30 -13.04
C ILE A 171 8.07 6.70 -11.90
N PHE A 172 8.38 6.24 -10.69
CA PHE A 172 7.52 6.38 -9.52
C PHE A 172 8.14 7.27 -8.45
N LYS A 173 7.32 8.01 -7.72
CA LYS A 173 7.77 8.67 -6.49
C LYS A 173 6.69 8.70 -5.43
N ASN A 174 7.02 8.24 -4.23
CA ASN A 174 6.21 8.45 -3.04
C ASN A 174 6.62 9.77 -2.37
N ILE A 175 5.68 10.70 -2.20
CA ILE A 175 5.91 12.01 -1.58
C ILE A 175 5.10 12.16 -0.29
N SER A 176 5.66 12.87 0.68
CA SER A 176 5.01 13.20 1.97
C SER A 176 4.42 14.61 1.99
N ASN A 177 4.72 15.43 0.98
CA ASN A 177 4.17 16.78 0.82
C ASN A 177 3.72 17.02 -0.63
N ILE A 178 2.44 17.37 -0.82
CA ILE A 178 1.86 17.63 -2.15
C ILE A 178 2.60 18.73 -2.93
N LYS A 179 3.25 19.68 -2.23
CA LYS A 179 4.06 20.73 -2.87
C LYS A 179 5.26 20.18 -3.66
N ASP A 180 5.65 18.94 -3.41
CA ASP A 180 6.76 18.29 -4.10
C ASP A 180 6.34 17.62 -5.41
N LEU A 181 5.04 17.59 -5.72
CA LEU A 181 4.50 17.09 -6.98
C LEU A 181 5.10 17.84 -8.18
N ASN A 182 5.19 19.17 -8.10
CA ASN A 182 5.75 19.97 -9.20
C ASN A 182 7.29 19.94 -9.26
N LYS A 183 7.96 19.33 -8.27
CA LYS A 183 9.42 19.26 -8.20
C LYS A 183 9.98 17.93 -8.68
N THR A 184 9.13 16.94 -8.95
CA THR A 184 9.56 15.62 -9.36
C THR A 184 9.42 15.42 -10.87
N ASN A 185 10.39 14.73 -11.43
CA ASN A 185 10.36 14.26 -12.82
C ASN A 185 9.70 12.88 -12.95
N ALA A 186 9.27 12.25 -11.84
CA ALA A 186 8.55 10.98 -11.88
C ALA A 186 7.21 11.16 -12.61
N ILE A 187 6.82 10.13 -13.36
CA ILE A 187 5.60 10.15 -14.18
C ILE A 187 4.38 9.86 -13.30
N PHE A 188 4.52 8.92 -12.38
CA PHE A 188 3.47 8.53 -11.47
C PHE A 188 3.92 8.83 -10.04
N VAL A 189 3.09 9.57 -9.32
CA VAL A 189 3.43 10.08 -8.00
C VAL A 189 2.34 9.69 -7.03
N GLN A 190 2.69 9.16 -5.87
CA GLN A 190 1.73 8.79 -4.85
C GLN A 190 1.98 9.61 -3.59
N PHE A 191 0.90 9.89 -2.86
CA PHE A 191 0.89 10.49 -1.54
C PHE A 191 0.37 9.48 -0.50
N PRO A 192 1.20 8.48 -0.10
CA PRO A 192 0.72 7.38 0.74
C PRO A 192 0.15 7.89 2.07
N GLY A 193 -0.97 7.30 2.49
CA GLY A 193 -1.59 7.64 3.76
C GLY A 193 -2.32 8.98 3.76
N ALA A 194 -2.75 9.49 2.59
CA ALA A 194 -3.69 10.60 2.48
C ALA A 194 -4.88 10.37 3.43
N GLN A 195 -5.08 11.29 4.39
CA GLN A 195 -6.03 11.10 5.48
C GLN A 195 -7.46 11.43 5.02
N SER A 196 -8.38 10.51 5.31
CA SER A 196 -9.83 10.73 5.29
C SER A 196 -10.41 10.05 6.52
N PHE A 197 -11.55 10.52 7.04
CA PHE A 197 -12.15 9.92 8.24
C PHE A 197 -12.37 8.41 8.08
N ASN A 198 -12.85 7.97 6.91
CA ASN A 198 -13.07 6.56 6.60
C ASN A 198 -11.76 5.78 6.50
N ARG A 199 -10.70 6.37 5.93
CA ARG A 199 -9.38 5.71 5.87
C ARG A 199 -8.74 5.60 7.23
N THR A 200 -8.75 6.67 8.04
CA THR A 200 -8.15 6.67 9.38
C THR A 200 -8.84 5.65 10.29
N THR A 201 -10.17 5.56 10.23
CA THR A 201 -10.92 4.57 11.02
C THR A 201 -10.63 3.13 10.59
N ARG A 202 -10.57 2.83 9.29
CA ARG A 202 -10.15 1.51 8.79
C ARG A 202 -8.71 1.17 9.18
N ALA A 203 -7.79 2.13 9.05
CA ALA A 203 -6.38 1.92 9.33
C ALA A 203 -6.12 1.45 10.78
N ILE A 204 -6.95 1.87 11.74
CA ILE A 204 -6.88 1.35 13.12
C ILE A 204 -7.03 -0.17 13.12
N PHE A 205 -8.02 -0.71 12.43
CA PHE A 205 -8.29 -2.15 12.39
C PHE A 205 -7.33 -2.90 11.46
N GLU A 206 -6.94 -2.32 10.33
CA GLU A 206 -6.06 -2.96 9.34
C GLU A 206 -4.60 -3.05 9.82
N TYR A 207 -4.08 -2.04 10.53
CA TYR A 207 -2.68 -2.00 10.95
C TYR A 207 -2.42 -2.47 12.39
N THR A 208 -3.48 -2.72 13.19
CA THR A 208 -3.32 -3.19 14.58
C THR A 208 -2.53 -4.49 14.69
N GLN A 209 -2.67 -5.42 13.74
CA GLN A 209 -1.90 -6.67 13.68
C GLN A 209 -0.39 -6.47 13.83
N PHE A 210 0.18 -5.48 13.14
CA PHE A 210 1.64 -5.31 13.12
C PHE A 210 2.22 -4.85 14.47
N PHE A 211 1.37 -4.25 15.32
CA PHE A 211 1.76 -3.76 16.63
C PHE A 211 1.00 -4.48 17.76
N PHE A 212 0.37 -5.61 17.47
CA PHE A 212 -0.53 -6.30 18.39
C PHE A 212 0.09 -6.55 19.78
N LYS A 213 1.35 -7.01 19.82
CA LYS A 213 2.08 -7.22 21.09
C LYS A 213 2.22 -5.94 21.93
N TYR A 214 2.42 -4.80 21.28
CA TYR A 214 2.54 -3.50 21.97
C TYR A 214 1.18 -3.02 22.46
N TYR A 215 0.12 -3.26 21.68
CA TYR A 215 -1.26 -2.99 22.11
C TYR A 215 -1.65 -3.81 23.34
N VAL A 216 -1.30 -5.10 23.37
CA VAL A 216 -1.53 -5.97 24.55
C VAL A 216 -0.79 -5.41 25.77
N LEU A 217 0.49 -5.05 25.62
CA LEU A 217 1.27 -4.50 26.72
C LEU A 217 0.69 -3.17 27.22
N LEU A 218 0.34 -2.25 26.31
CA LEU A 218 -0.28 -0.98 26.64
C LEU A 218 -1.61 -1.16 27.37
N PHE A 219 -2.43 -2.10 26.90
CA PHE A 219 -3.69 -2.46 27.54
C PHE A 219 -3.47 -2.92 28.99
N LEU A 220 -2.52 -3.84 29.23
CA LEU A 220 -2.19 -4.30 30.58
C LEU A 220 -1.70 -3.16 31.48
N ILE A 221 -0.87 -2.24 30.96
CA ILE A 221 -0.41 -1.06 31.70
C ILE A 221 -1.60 -0.16 32.07
N ILE A 222 -2.52 0.09 31.13
CA ILE A 222 -3.71 0.91 31.40
C ILE A 222 -4.57 0.27 32.49
N LEU A 223 -4.78 -1.05 32.46
CA LEU A 223 -5.51 -1.75 33.51
C LEU A 223 -4.86 -1.56 34.89
N ILE A 224 -3.53 -1.69 34.97
CA ILE A 224 -2.77 -1.46 36.21
C ILE A 224 -2.94 -0.01 36.68
N LEU A 225 -2.83 0.98 35.80
CA LEU A 225 -2.99 2.39 36.15
C LEU A 225 -4.41 2.69 36.65
N ILE A 226 -5.45 2.14 36.00
CA ILE A 226 -6.83 2.24 36.44
C ILE A 226 -6.98 1.65 37.85
N PHE A 227 -6.39 0.48 38.11
CA PHE A 227 -6.43 -0.17 39.42
C PHE A 227 -5.86 0.70 40.53
N VAL A 228 -4.68 1.26 40.28
CA VAL A 228 -3.86 1.92 41.32
C VAL A 228 -4.41 3.31 41.61
N TYR A 229 -4.84 4.05 40.59
CA TYR A 229 -5.07 5.49 40.72
C TYR A 229 -6.55 5.92 40.68
N ILE A 230 -7.47 5.07 40.21
CA ILE A 230 -8.88 5.46 40.06
C ILE A 230 -9.74 4.96 41.23
N LYS A 231 -10.39 5.89 41.92
CA LYS A 231 -11.42 5.56 42.92
C LYS A 231 -12.64 4.95 42.21
N LYS A 232 -13.08 3.77 42.65
CA LYS A 232 -14.13 2.94 42.01
C LYS A 232 -13.75 2.49 40.58
N PRO A 233 -12.71 1.66 40.43
CA PRO A 233 -12.11 1.36 39.13
C PRO A 233 -12.98 0.45 38.24
N PHE A 234 -13.98 -0.26 38.81
CA PHE A 234 -14.75 -1.29 38.11
C PHE A 234 -15.39 -0.82 36.80
N TYR A 235 -16.00 0.36 36.78
CA TYR A 235 -16.61 0.92 35.57
C TYR A 235 -15.58 1.13 34.45
N TYR A 236 -14.44 1.73 34.79
CA TYR A 236 -13.36 1.99 33.83
C TYR A 236 -12.71 0.71 33.33
N TYR A 237 -12.58 -0.31 34.19
CA TYR A 237 -12.15 -1.65 33.81
C TYR A 237 -13.06 -2.25 32.74
N LEU A 238 -14.37 -2.24 32.99
CA LEU A 238 -15.35 -2.80 32.06
C LEU A 238 -15.32 -2.09 30.70
N VAL A 239 -15.29 -0.76 30.70
CA VAL A 239 -15.18 0.04 29.47
C VAL A 239 -13.89 -0.27 28.72
N THR A 240 -12.75 -0.34 29.42
CA THR A 240 -11.44 -0.62 28.80
C THR A 240 -11.40 -2.03 28.20
N LEU A 241 -11.97 -3.04 28.89
CA LEU A 241 -12.12 -4.40 28.38
C LEU A 241 -13.01 -4.43 27.13
N LEU A 242 -14.14 -3.73 27.13
CA LEU A 242 -15.03 -3.65 25.97
C LEU A 242 -14.33 -3.04 24.75
N ILE A 243 -13.58 -1.96 24.92
CA ILE A 243 -12.79 -1.34 23.85
C ILE A 243 -11.74 -2.32 23.32
N TYR A 244 -11.03 -3.00 24.22
CA TYR A 244 -10.01 -3.99 23.83
C TYR A 244 -10.61 -5.16 23.04
N PHE A 245 -11.73 -5.73 23.49
CA PHE A 245 -12.42 -6.78 22.74
C PHE A 245 -12.94 -6.28 21.38
N LEU A 246 -13.49 -5.07 21.32
CA LEU A 246 -13.92 -4.48 20.05
C LEU A 246 -12.75 -4.37 19.06
N LEU A 247 -11.59 -3.92 19.51
CA LEU A 247 -10.38 -3.87 18.68
C LEU A 247 -9.95 -5.29 18.27
N LEU A 248 -9.89 -6.24 19.21
CA LEU A 248 -9.43 -7.60 18.97
C LEU A 248 -10.30 -8.33 17.92
N PHE A 249 -11.62 -8.21 18.01
CA PHE A 249 -12.55 -8.92 17.14
C PHE A 249 -12.72 -8.28 15.75
N ASN A 250 -12.40 -6.99 15.60
CA ASN A 250 -12.57 -6.27 14.33
C ASN A 250 -11.24 -5.99 13.61
N SER A 251 -10.10 -6.16 14.27
CA SER A 251 -8.80 -5.99 13.62
C SER A 251 -8.51 -7.13 12.65
N ASP A 252 -7.86 -6.79 11.54
CA ASP A 252 -7.24 -7.81 10.71
C ASP A 252 -6.07 -8.44 11.50
N MET A 253 -5.97 -9.76 11.44
CA MET A 253 -4.95 -10.58 12.11
C MET A 253 -4.29 -11.56 11.13
N SER A 254 -4.50 -11.37 9.83
CA SER A 254 -4.01 -12.26 8.77
C SER A 254 -2.49 -12.36 8.70
N CYS A 255 -1.77 -11.33 9.14
CA CYS A 255 -0.30 -11.24 9.09
C CYS A 255 0.41 -11.64 10.39
N LEU A 256 -0.33 -12.14 11.39
CA LEU A 256 0.22 -12.70 12.64
C LEU A 256 0.44 -14.22 12.56
#